data_AF-A0A0Q4E2W0-F1
#
_entry.id   AF-A0A0Q4E2W0-F1
#
_cell.length_a   1.000
_cell.length_b   1.000
_cell.length_c   1.000
_cell.angle_alpha   90.00
_cell.angle_beta   90.00
_cell.angle_gamma   90.00
#
_symmetry.space_group_name_H-M   'P 1'
#
loop_
_entity.id
_entity.type
_entity.pdbx_description
1 polymer ?
#
loop_
_entity_poly.entity_id
_entity_poly.type
_entity_poly.pdbx_seq_one_letter_code
_entity_poly.pdbx_strand_id
1 'polypeptide(L)'
;MAAVALMTVGMLGAGKSDPLEGRVAGTPVRCIDLQQLNGPEIIDSQTILYRQSGKRIWKTGPVGECPSLRPLDTLIVDVYGGQLCRNDRFRTVSVGMSIPSGYCRFRNFTPYDKVK
;
A
#
# COMPACT_ATOMS: atom_id res chain seq x y z
N MET A 1 39.41 18.69 -31.69
CA MET A 1 38.87 17.47 -31.05
C MET A 1 38.45 17.82 -29.63
N ALA A 2 37.18 18.13 -29.41
CA ALA A 2 36.60 18.30 -28.07
C ALA A 2 35.24 17.60 -28.09
N ALA A 3 35.16 16.46 -27.40
CA ALA A 3 33.94 15.68 -27.28
C ALA A 3 33.11 16.24 -26.11
N VAL A 4 31.95 16.79 -26.41
CA VAL A 4 30.96 17.18 -25.40
C VAL A 4 30.07 15.97 -25.14
N ALA A 5 30.25 15.33 -23.99
CA ALA A 5 29.37 14.27 -23.54
C ALA A 5 28.04 14.88 -23.08
N LEU A 6 26.98 14.69 -23.88
CA LEU A 6 25.61 14.89 -23.40
C LEU A 6 25.30 13.79 -22.38
N MET A 7 25.30 14.14 -21.09
CA MET A 7 24.62 13.30 -20.10
C MET A 7 23.12 13.51 -20.30
N THR A 8 22.49 12.57 -20.99
CA THR A 8 21.04 12.45 -21.06
C THR A 8 20.51 12.23 -19.64
N VAL A 9 19.85 13.25 -19.10
CA VAL A 9 19.08 13.12 -17.86
C VAL A 9 18.00 12.07 -18.13
N GLY A 10 18.20 10.86 -17.62
CA GLY A 10 17.22 9.79 -17.67
C GLY A 10 16.01 10.16 -16.83
N MET A 11 14.99 10.75 -17.45
CA MET A 11 13.65 10.83 -16.88
C MET A 11 12.97 9.46 -17.06
N LEU A 12 13.30 8.50 -16.20
CA LEU A 12 12.46 7.33 -15.98
C LEU A 12 11.64 7.55 -14.70
N GLY A 13 10.78 8.57 -14.75
CA GLY A 13 9.67 8.70 -13.83
C GLY A 13 8.42 8.19 -14.52
N ALA A 14 8.06 6.92 -14.31
CA ALA A 14 6.68 6.51 -14.53
C ALA A 14 5.85 7.28 -13.49
N GLY A 15 5.32 8.44 -13.89
CA GLY A 15 4.52 9.31 -13.04
C GLY A 15 3.18 8.67 -12.71
N LYS A 16 3.17 7.67 -11.83
CA LYS A 16 1.95 7.21 -11.18
C LYS A 16 1.58 8.32 -10.20
N SER A 17 0.44 8.96 -10.44
CA SER A 17 -0.09 10.00 -9.56
C SER A 17 -0.12 9.51 -8.12
N ASP A 18 0.32 10.35 -7.17
CA ASP A 18 0.26 10.00 -5.76
C ASP A 18 -1.23 9.83 -5.38
N PRO A 19 -1.68 8.62 -5.03
CA PRO A 19 -3.08 8.36 -4.71
C PRO A 19 -3.59 9.20 -3.52
N LEU A 20 -2.68 9.75 -2.71
CA LEU A 20 -2.97 10.57 -1.54
C LEU A 20 -2.91 12.08 -1.82
N GLU A 21 -2.56 12.50 -3.03
CA GLU A 21 -2.52 13.92 -3.41
C GLU A 21 -3.89 14.60 -3.19
N GLY A 22 -3.86 15.79 -2.60
CA GLY A 22 -5.07 16.57 -2.28
C GLY A 22 -5.96 15.94 -1.20
N ARG A 23 -5.44 14.99 -0.41
CA ARG A 23 -6.16 14.37 0.71
C ARG A 23 -5.54 14.75 2.06
N VAL A 24 -6.39 14.82 3.08
CA VAL A 24 -5.99 15.11 4.47
C VAL A 24 -6.06 13.84 5.30
N ALA A 25 -5.00 13.60 6.08
CA ALA A 25 -4.93 12.50 7.03
C ALA A 25 -5.78 12.77 8.27
N GLY A 26 -6.64 11.82 8.65
CA GLY A 26 -7.41 11.84 9.89
C GLY A 26 -6.79 11.00 11.00
N THR A 27 -7.55 10.81 12.09
CA THR A 27 -7.12 10.01 13.24
C THR A 27 -6.99 8.52 12.87
N PRO A 28 -5.84 7.88 13.15
CA PRO A 28 -5.69 6.45 12.91
C PRO A 28 -6.65 5.61 13.75
N VAL A 29 -7.25 4.59 13.15
CA VAL A 29 -8.15 3.63 13.81
C VAL A 29 -7.53 2.24 13.83
N ARG A 30 -8.03 1.40 14.74
CA ARG A 30 -7.53 0.02 14.90
C ARG A 30 -8.10 -0.96 13.90
N CYS A 31 -9.35 -0.78 13.46
CA CYS A 31 -10.04 -1.71 12.58
C CYS A 31 -10.86 -0.95 11.54
N ILE A 32 -10.96 -1.50 10.34
CA ILE A 32 -11.80 -1.01 9.24
C ILE A 32 -12.70 -2.14 8.73
N ASP A 33 -13.88 -1.78 8.23
CA ASP A 33 -14.85 -2.74 7.70
C ASP A 33 -14.47 -3.14 6.27
N LEU A 34 -14.24 -4.44 6.04
CA LEU A 34 -13.83 -4.97 4.74
C LEU A 34 -14.94 -4.93 3.69
N GLN A 35 -16.21 -4.96 4.08
CA GLN A 35 -17.32 -4.95 3.13
C GLN A 35 -17.39 -3.65 2.31
N GLN A 36 -16.74 -2.59 2.81
CA GLN A 36 -16.73 -1.27 2.19
C GLN A 36 -15.45 -0.99 1.39
N LEU A 37 -14.52 -1.95 1.31
CA LEU A 37 -13.20 -1.74 0.74
C LEU A 37 -13.06 -2.43 -0.62
N ASN A 38 -12.42 -1.71 -1.53
CA ASN A 38 -11.76 -2.33 -2.67
C ASN A 38 -10.47 -3.03 -2.20
N GLY A 39 -9.97 -3.95 -3.03
CA GLY A 39 -8.76 -4.72 -2.74
C GLY A 39 -7.52 -3.86 -2.43
N PRO A 40 -6.51 -4.46 -1.78
CA PRO A 40 -5.30 -3.76 -1.37
C PRO A 40 -4.46 -3.33 -2.58
N GLU A 41 -3.80 -2.16 -2.45
CA GLU A 41 -2.76 -1.70 -3.36
C GLU A 41 -1.46 -1.52 -2.57
N ILE A 42 -0.42 -2.28 -2.94
CA ILE A 42 0.92 -2.14 -2.35
C ILE A 42 1.66 -1.05 -3.11
N ILE A 43 2.03 0.03 -2.41
CA ILE A 43 2.72 1.18 -2.99
C ILE A 43 4.23 1.03 -2.87
N ASP A 44 4.69 0.57 -1.71
CA ASP A 44 6.10 0.37 -1.36
C ASP A 44 6.21 -0.64 -0.20
N SER A 45 7.42 -0.82 0.34
CA SER A 45 7.71 -1.77 1.42
C SER A 45 7.09 -1.43 2.78
N GLN A 46 6.43 -0.27 2.90
CA GLN A 46 5.87 0.26 4.15
C GLN A 46 4.43 0.81 3.98
N THR A 47 3.89 0.81 2.76
CA THR A 47 2.61 1.45 2.44
C THR A 47 1.68 0.51 1.68
N ILE A 48 0.53 0.24 2.31
CA ILE A 48 -0.60 -0.46 1.70
C ILE A 48 -1.80 0.48 1.73
N LEU A 49 -2.49 0.60 0.61
CA LEU A 49 -3.71 1.41 0.49
C LEU A 49 -4.93 0.53 0.30
N TYR A 50 -6.03 0.90 0.97
CA TYR A 50 -7.35 0.35 0.72
C TYR A 50 -8.28 1.49 0.32
N ARG A 51 -8.91 1.38 -0.85
CA ARG A 51 -9.85 2.40 -1.32
C ARG A 51 -11.24 2.06 -0.81
N GLN A 52 -11.83 2.94 0.01
CA GLN A 52 -13.23 2.77 0.44
C GLN A 52 -14.20 3.46 -0.54
N SER A 53 -13.79 4.61 -1.10
CA SER A 53 -14.60 5.33 -2.09
C SER A 53 -13.71 6.27 -2.93
N GLY A 54 -14.31 7.02 -3.86
CA GLY A 54 -13.59 8.12 -4.53
C GLY A 54 -13.09 9.21 -3.55
N LYS A 55 -13.72 9.32 -2.37
CA LYS A 55 -13.46 10.36 -1.37
C LYS A 55 -12.52 9.89 -0.24
N ARG A 56 -12.51 8.60 0.11
CA ARG A 56 -11.72 8.05 1.23
C ARG A 56 -10.79 6.92 0.80
N ILE A 57 -9.53 7.03 1.21
CA ILE A 57 -8.51 5.97 1.12
C ILE A 57 -7.99 5.70 2.53
N TRP A 58 -7.79 4.44 2.89
CA TRP A 58 -7.10 4.05 4.11
C TRP A 58 -5.64 3.73 3.80
N LYS A 59 -4.73 4.33 4.56
CA LYS A 59 -3.30 4.00 4.52
C LYS A 59 -2.94 3.13 5.72
N THR A 60 -2.28 2.02 5.46
CA THR A 60 -1.67 1.16 6.48
C THR A 60 -0.28 0.71 6.01
N GLY A 61 0.27 -0.33 6.64
CA GLY A 61 1.59 -0.89 6.39
C GLY A 61 1.91 -1.99 7.39
N PRO A 62 3.10 -2.59 7.30
CA PRO A 62 3.56 -3.58 8.25
C PRO A 62 3.88 -2.95 9.63
N VAL A 63 3.82 -3.77 10.67
CA VAL A 63 4.47 -3.48 11.95
C VAL A 63 5.96 -3.79 11.78
N GLY A 64 6.79 -2.73 11.75
CA GLY A 64 8.22 -2.86 11.50
C GLY A 64 8.51 -3.19 10.03
N GLU A 65 9.60 -3.90 9.78
CA GLU A 65 9.98 -4.30 8.42
C GLU A 65 9.22 -5.54 7.96
N CYS A 66 8.83 -5.55 6.68
CA CYS A 66 8.25 -6.71 5.99
C CYS A 66 8.93 -6.86 4.62
N PRO A 67 10.04 -7.62 4.52
CA PRO A 67 10.84 -7.69 3.30
C PRO A 67 10.09 -8.21 2.06
N SER A 68 8.98 -8.90 2.25
CA SER A 68 8.16 -9.44 1.17
C SER A 68 7.09 -8.47 0.65
N LEU A 69 6.90 -7.31 1.29
CA LEU A 69 5.93 -6.32 0.84
C LEU A 69 6.51 -5.53 -0.34
N ARG A 70 6.01 -5.80 -1.55
CA ARG A 70 6.50 -5.18 -2.78
C ARG A 70 5.34 -4.84 -3.72
N PRO A 71 5.46 -3.77 -4.52
CA PRO A 71 4.48 -3.47 -5.57
C PRO A 71 4.25 -4.68 -6.49
N LEU A 72 3.01 -4.82 -6.99
CA LEU A 72 2.54 -5.90 -7.86
C LEU A 72 2.37 -7.29 -7.21
N ASP A 73 2.91 -7.51 -6.01
CA ASP A 73 2.68 -8.76 -5.30
C ASP A 73 1.22 -8.87 -4.85
N THR A 74 0.70 -10.10 -4.81
CA THR A 74 -0.66 -10.36 -4.30
C THR A 74 -0.63 -10.41 -2.79
N LEU A 75 -1.45 -9.58 -2.14
CA LEU A 75 -1.54 -9.55 -0.68
C LEU A 75 -2.64 -10.50 -0.19
N ILE A 76 -2.25 -11.50 0.60
CA ILE A 76 -3.15 -12.47 1.24
C ILE A 76 -3.36 -12.04 2.69
N VAL A 77 -4.61 -11.82 3.08
CA VAL A 77 -4.99 -11.48 4.45
C VAL A 77 -5.75 -12.62 5.10
N ASP A 78 -5.30 -13.03 6.27
CA ASP A 78 -6.04 -13.97 7.12
C ASP A 78 -7.01 -13.16 7.99
N VAL A 79 -8.23 -12.92 7.48
CA VAL A 79 -9.27 -12.13 8.15
C VAL A 79 -10.14 -13.02 9.04
N TYR A 80 -10.35 -12.61 10.30
CA TYR A 80 -11.30 -13.25 11.20
C TYR A 80 -12.52 -12.32 11.41
N GLY A 81 -13.64 -12.64 10.74
CA GLY A 81 -14.87 -11.84 10.80
C GLY A 81 -14.99 -10.83 9.65
N GLY A 82 -15.67 -9.71 9.88
CA GLY A 82 -15.96 -8.69 8.86
C GLY A 82 -15.01 -7.50 8.84
N GLN A 83 -13.99 -7.48 9.71
CA GLN A 83 -13.10 -6.33 9.88
C GLN A 83 -11.66 -6.71 9.59
N LEU A 84 -10.91 -5.74 9.07
CA LEU A 84 -9.46 -5.78 9.00
C LEU A 84 -8.89 -4.92 10.12
N CYS A 85 -8.13 -5.54 11.02
CA CYS A 85 -7.64 -4.94 12.25
C CYS A 85 -6.11 -4.86 12.30
N ARG A 86 -5.61 -3.95 13.16
CA ARG A 86 -4.21 -3.89 13.56
C ARG A 86 -3.81 -5.26 14.11
N ASN A 87 -2.60 -5.69 13.74
CA ASN A 87 -1.99 -6.98 14.04
C ASN A 87 -2.59 -8.18 13.32
N ASP A 88 -3.63 -8.00 12.49
CA ASP A 88 -4.04 -9.07 11.59
C ASP A 88 -2.88 -9.42 10.66
N ARG A 89 -2.84 -10.71 10.33
CA ARG A 89 -1.72 -11.31 9.63
C ARG A 89 -1.93 -11.21 8.14
N PHE A 90 -0.87 -10.86 7.43
CA PHE A 90 -0.85 -10.94 5.98
C PHE A 90 0.45 -11.59 5.49
N ARG A 91 0.39 -12.10 4.26
CA ARG A 91 1.50 -12.61 3.48
C ARG A 91 1.42 -12.04 2.08
N THR A 92 2.49 -12.14 1.32
CA THR A 92 2.49 -11.78 -0.09
C THR A 92 2.84 -12.98 -0.94
N VAL A 93 2.29 -13.01 -2.16
CA VAL A 93 2.71 -13.94 -3.22
C VAL A 93 3.22 -13.11 -4.36
N SER A 94 4.49 -13.31 -4.70
CA SER A 94 5.09 -12.58 -5.82
C SER A 94 4.61 -13.09 -7.16
N VAL A 95 4.56 -12.20 -8.14
CA VAL A 95 4.08 -12.53 -9.49
C VAL A 95 4.88 -13.71 -10.05
N GLY A 96 4.18 -14.75 -10.52
CA GLY A 96 4.78 -15.98 -11.06
C GLY A 96 5.14 -17.03 -10.01
N MET A 97 4.98 -16.75 -8.72
CA MET A 97 5.21 -17.71 -7.63
C MET A 97 3.89 -18.26 -7.08
N SER A 98 3.96 -19.45 -6.46
CA SER A 98 2.82 -20.09 -5.78
C SER A 98 2.99 -20.19 -4.25
N ILE A 99 4.22 -20.06 -3.76
CA ILE A 99 4.54 -20.15 -2.33
C ILE A 99 4.46 -18.74 -1.70
N PRO A 100 3.59 -18.52 -0.70
CA PRO A 100 3.52 -17.24 0.00
C PRO A 100 4.76 -16.96 0.85
N SER A 101 4.98 -15.68 1.12
CA SER A 101 6.02 -15.20 2.03
C SER A 101 5.79 -15.63 3.48
N GLY A 102 6.78 -15.29 4.33
CA GLY A 102 6.58 -15.22 5.77
C GLY A 102 5.50 -14.22 6.17
N TYR A 103 5.03 -14.35 7.40
CA TYR A 103 3.94 -13.53 7.94
C TYR A 103 4.40 -12.13 8.37
N CYS A 104 3.62 -11.14 7.99
CA CYS A 104 3.68 -9.78 8.49
C CYS A 104 2.37 -9.42 9.19
N ARG A 105 2.33 -8.26 9.85
CA ARG A 105 1.18 -7.79 10.62
C ARG A 105 0.84 -6.36 10.27
N PHE A 106 -0.43 -6.01 10.21
CA PHE A 106 -0.85 -4.64 9.94
C PHE A 106 -0.61 -3.68 11.12
N ARG A 107 -0.23 -2.45 10.81
CA ARG A 107 -0.31 -1.30 11.74
C ARG A 107 -1.73 -0.71 11.77
N ASN A 108 -1.91 0.42 12.46
CA ASN A 108 -3.17 1.16 12.44
C ASN A 108 -3.52 1.67 11.03
N PHE A 109 -4.80 1.94 10.82
CA PHE A 109 -5.34 2.42 9.55
C PHE A 109 -5.62 3.92 9.64
N THR A 110 -4.91 4.72 8.86
CA THR A 110 -5.10 6.17 8.80
C THR A 110 -6.02 6.52 7.64
N PRO A 111 -7.16 7.19 7.84
CA PRO A 111 -8.00 7.66 6.75
C PRO A 111 -7.37 8.88 6.06
N TYR A 112 -7.50 8.91 4.74
CA TYR A 112 -7.13 10.04 3.88
C TYR A 112 -8.35 10.45 3.07
N ASP A 113 -8.88 11.63 3.37
CA ASP A 113 -10.10 12.17 2.78
C ASP A 113 -9.80 13.32 1.83
N LYS A 114 -10.49 13.38 0.69
CA LYS A 114 -10.41 14.56 -0.19
C LYS A 114 -10.93 15.79 0.55
N VAL A 115 -10.19 16.89 0.45
CA VAL A 115 -10.71 18.22 0.85
C VAL A 115 -11.85 18.58 -0.10
N LYS A 116 -12.95 19.09 0.45
CA LYS A 116 -14.10 19.56 -0.34
C LYS A 116 -13.75 20.82 -1.11
#